data_AF-A0A0A7CPM2-F1
#
_entry.id   AF-A0A0A7CPM2-F1
#
_cell.length_a   1.000
_cell.length_b   1.000
_cell.length_c   1.000
_cell.angle_alpha   90.00
_cell.angle_beta   90.00
_cell.angle_gamma   90.00
#
_symmetry.space_group_name_H-M   'P 1'
#
loop_
_entity.id
_entity.type
_entity.pdbx_description
1 polymer ?
#
loop_
_entity_poly.entity_id
_entity_poly.type
_entity_poly.pdbx_seq_one_letter_code
_entity_poly.pdbx_strand_id
1 'polypeptide(L)'
;MKLTTTLALATVAAGQTCTKLSDPSSPIAASLKMLAGDDAEDAIAAVAAALPDSASTCLGSIDPTAAISALTAALGTETTCIAASTWFLGAVKDMKGVMAPTTSAPSANSSFSLPAYATFTDAQAAAVCTPVTTSLLPCYNKALVPAVTKLLSAMPCCADMLKEVETNFGQSLSNMLTDLVNKIVDVGCAVQTPGFSAANQTCAYSLTKSFTANIKSYEGLLKNGLAIVQIPNDQGCAAAEGNPFKTTGGVTVSDVYTKPVVPGACAKPVDALITYISGYPILKKAAIANITVSDLFTDGKCVKGTSVKGALAAIKMKPDVKAAVDAILTDDVCFHIANGFSATCKTVSSLSSTSSTPSGTSSTTAAPGAAKSSATSLSAMVSVVGMAAVALAF
;
A
#
# COMPACT_ATOMS: atom_id res chain seq x y z
N MET A 1 18.92 2.34 -34.43
CA MET A 1 18.29 1.24 -35.18
C MET A 1 19.27 0.09 -35.33
N LYS A 2 19.24 -0.88 -34.42
CA LYS A 2 19.70 -2.27 -34.64
C LYS A 2 18.85 -3.16 -33.75
N LEU A 3 17.59 -3.29 -34.17
CA LEU A 3 16.60 -4.18 -33.59
C LEU A 3 16.31 -5.21 -34.68
N THR A 4 17.16 -6.22 -34.80
CA THR A 4 16.93 -7.30 -35.78
C THR A 4 17.55 -8.59 -35.27
N THR A 5 16.67 -9.59 -35.18
CA THR A 5 16.90 -11.04 -35.31
C THR A 5 17.63 -11.76 -34.19
N THR A 6 16.84 -12.34 -33.26
CA THR A 6 16.69 -13.81 -33.16
C THR A 6 15.31 -14.15 -32.57
N LEU A 7 14.29 -14.26 -33.44
CA LEU A 7 13.00 -14.83 -33.08
C LEU A 7 13.04 -16.32 -33.45
N ALA A 8 13.45 -17.16 -32.51
CA ALA A 8 13.27 -18.61 -32.65
C ALA A 8 11.91 -18.96 -32.02
N LEU A 9 10.88 -19.13 -32.86
CA LEU A 9 9.66 -19.83 -32.47
C LEU A 9 10.01 -21.29 -32.21
N ALA A 10 10.23 -21.64 -30.94
CA ALA A 10 10.14 -23.01 -30.48
C ALA A 10 8.73 -23.21 -29.90
N THR A 11 7.77 -23.57 -30.75
CA THR A 11 6.53 -24.21 -30.29
C THR A 11 6.89 -25.58 -29.75
N VAL A 12 7.18 -25.64 -28.44
CA VAL A 12 7.27 -26.90 -27.72
C VAL A 12 6.15 -26.89 -26.68
N ALA A 13 5.01 -27.45 -27.06
CA ALA A 13 4.07 -28.01 -26.09
C ALA A 13 4.69 -29.30 -25.51
N ALA A 14 5.72 -29.15 -24.68
CA ALA A 14 6.23 -30.20 -23.80
C ALA A 14 5.99 -29.71 -22.37
N GLY A 15 5.54 -30.61 -21.50
CA GLY A 15 5.00 -30.30 -20.17
C GLY A 15 5.71 -29.13 -19.50
N GLN A 16 4.97 -28.04 -19.28
CA GLN A 16 5.48 -26.89 -18.54
C GLN A 16 5.90 -27.38 -17.16
N THR A 17 7.20 -27.55 -16.96
CA THR A 17 7.79 -27.68 -15.64
C THR A 17 7.80 -26.30 -15.03
N CYS A 18 6.96 -26.10 -14.02
CA CYS A 18 6.90 -24.84 -13.30
C CYS A 18 8.24 -24.58 -12.60
N THR A 19 8.78 -23.37 -12.75
CA THR A 19 10.02 -22.92 -12.14
C THR A 19 9.74 -21.81 -11.15
N LYS A 20 10.49 -21.76 -10.05
CA LYS A 20 10.44 -20.66 -9.09
C LYS A 20 11.20 -19.47 -9.63
N LEU A 21 10.83 -18.28 -9.16
CA LEU A 21 11.51 -17.03 -9.54
C LEU A 21 13.00 -17.04 -9.18
N SER A 22 13.37 -17.75 -8.12
CA SER A 22 14.75 -17.94 -7.70
C SER A 22 15.53 -18.97 -8.54
N ASP A 23 14.85 -19.72 -9.40
CA ASP A 23 15.51 -20.78 -10.17
C ASP A 23 16.33 -20.17 -11.32
N PRO A 24 17.56 -20.65 -11.57
CA PRO A 24 18.38 -20.17 -12.69
C PRO A 24 17.73 -20.36 -14.06
N SER A 25 16.78 -21.29 -14.17
CA SER A 25 16.01 -21.58 -15.37
C SER A 25 14.76 -20.69 -15.54
N SER A 26 14.48 -19.79 -14.60
CA SER A 26 13.32 -18.88 -14.70
C SER A 26 13.50 -17.91 -15.88
N PRO A 27 12.59 -17.93 -16.88
CA PRO A 27 12.65 -17.02 -18.02
C PRO A 27 12.52 -15.54 -17.62
N ILE A 28 11.72 -15.25 -16.59
CA ILE A 28 11.60 -13.89 -16.04
C ILE A 28 12.88 -13.46 -15.33
N ALA A 29 13.50 -14.32 -14.50
CA ALA A 29 14.73 -13.96 -13.80
C ALA A 29 15.87 -13.65 -14.79
N ALA A 30 15.99 -14.46 -15.84
CA ALA A 30 16.94 -14.24 -16.93
C ALA A 30 16.70 -12.89 -17.64
N SER A 31 15.43 -12.55 -17.91
CA SER A 31 15.07 -11.28 -18.57
C SER A 31 15.35 -10.06 -17.67
N LEU A 32 15.07 -10.17 -16.37
CA LEU A 32 15.36 -9.11 -15.41
C LEU A 32 16.88 -8.89 -15.27
N LYS A 33 17.68 -9.95 -15.23
CA LYS A 33 19.14 -9.85 -15.23
C LYS A 33 19.68 -9.16 -16.48
N MET A 34 19.11 -9.45 -17.65
CA MET A 34 19.49 -8.74 -18.89
C MET A 34 19.16 -7.24 -18.87
N LEU A 35 18.09 -6.83 -18.17
CA LEU A 35 17.64 -5.43 -18.13
C LEU A 35 18.33 -4.61 -17.04
N ALA A 36 18.58 -5.20 -15.87
CA ALA A 36 19.05 -4.49 -14.68
C ALA A 36 20.51 -4.83 -14.28
N GLY A 37 21.19 -5.74 -14.98
CA GLY A 37 22.59 -6.10 -14.70
C GLY A 37 22.75 -6.91 -13.42
N ASP A 38 23.95 -6.92 -12.83
CA ASP A 38 24.28 -7.75 -11.66
C ASP A 38 23.50 -7.32 -10.39
N ASP A 39 23.08 -6.05 -10.28
CA ASP A 39 22.23 -5.54 -9.19
C ASP A 39 20.82 -6.19 -9.18
N ALA A 40 20.42 -6.82 -10.29
CA ALA A 40 19.15 -7.51 -10.40
C ALA A 40 19.11 -8.80 -9.58
N GLU A 41 20.24 -9.49 -9.41
CA GLU A 41 20.26 -10.79 -8.72
C GLU A 41 19.89 -10.66 -7.24
N ASP A 42 20.45 -9.66 -6.56
CA ASP A 42 20.13 -9.38 -5.15
C ASP A 42 18.67 -8.95 -4.98
N ALA A 43 18.15 -8.14 -5.92
CA ALA A 43 16.76 -7.69 -5.91
C ALA A 43 15.79 -8.85 -6.17
N ILE A 44 16.09 -9.72 -7.14
CA ILE A 44 15.28 -10.91 -7.46
C ILE A 44 15.30 -11.87 -6.29
N ALA A 45 16.46 -12.11 -5.67
CA ALA A 45 16.58 -12.97 -4.50
C ALA A 45 15.78 -12.43 -3.31
N ALA A 46 15.84 -11.12 -3.06
CA ALA A 46 15.06 -10.48 -2.00
C ALA A 46 13.55 -10.59 -2.25
N VAL A 47 13.09 -10.37 -3.48
CA VAL A 47 11.68 -10.52 -3.87
C VAL A 47 11.25 -11.98 -3.77
N ALA A 48 12.04 -12.91 -4.29
CA ALA A 48 11.74 -14.34 -4.25
C ALA A 48 11.64 -14.86 -2.80
N ALA A 49 12.50 -14.37 -1.90
CA ALA A 49 12.45 -14.72 -0.47
C ALA A 49 11.20 -14.17 0.25
N ALA A 50 10.62 -13.08 -0.26
CA ALA A 50 9.43 -12.46 0.30
C ALA A 50 8.11 -13.05 -0.24
N LEU A 51 8.16 -13.79 -1.35
CA LEU A 51 6.95 -14.34 -1.99
C LEU A 51 6.57 -15.71 -1.41
N PRO A 52 5.26 -16.01 -1.30
CA PRO A 52 4.80 -17.38 -1.14
C PRO A 52 5.34 -18.29 -2.25
N ASP A 53 5.56 -19.57 -1.94
CA ASP A 53 6.07 -20.54 -2.92
C ASP A 53 5.21 -20.62 -4.18
N SER A 54 3.87 -20.53 -4.04
CA SER A 54 2.91 -20.51 -5.14
C SER A 54 3.11 -19.32 -6.08
N ALA A 55 3.32 -18.11 -5.51
CA ALA A 55 3.57 -16.88 -6.26
C ALA A 55 4.94 -16.89 -6.91
N SER A 56 5.97 -17.36 -6.19
CA SER A 56 7.33 -17.52 -6.74
C SER A 56 7.32 -18.50 -7.92
N THR A 57 6.59 -19.61 -7.82
CA THR A 57 6.44 -20.61 -8.90
C THR A 57 5.67 -20.04 -10.10
N CYS A 58 4.57 -19.31 -9.84
CA CYS A 58 3.81 -18.66 -10.90
C CYS A 58 4.67 -17.65 -11.66
N LEU A 59 5.28 -16.69 -10.96
CA LEU A 59 6.12 -15.65 -11.57
C LEU A 59 7.35 -16.22 -12.26
N GLY A 60 7.99 -17.21 -11.65
CA GLY A 60 9.17 -17.85 -12.23
C GLY A 60 8.89 -18.55 -13.56
N SER A 61 7.65 -19.01 -13.76
CA SER A 61 7.20 -19.74 -14.95
C SER A 61 6.64 -18.85 -16.07
N ILE A 62 6.52 -17.53 -15.86
CA ILE A 62 5.99 -16.63 -16.88
C ILE A 62 6.96 -16.53 -18.05
N ASP A 63 6.45 -16.74 -19.26
CA ASP A 63 7.17 -16.40 -20.48
C ASP A 63 7.17 -14.86 -20.64
N PRO A 64 8.35 -14.21 -20.54
CA PRO A 64 8.47 -12.76 -20.66
C PRO A 64 7.99 -12.26 -22.02
N THR A 65 8.16 -13.03 -23.09
CA THR A 65 7.74 -12.64 -24.44
C THR A 65 6.22 -12.64 -24.55
N ALA A 66 5.57 -13.70 -24.06
CA ALA A 66 4.11 -13.78 -24.01
C ALA A 66 3.52 -12.69 -23.11
N ALA A 67 4.14 -12.43 -21.95
CA ALA A 67 3.73 -11.37 -21.04
C ALA A 67 3.84 -9.98 -21.68
N ILE A 68 4.98 -9.64 -22.26
CA ILE A 68 5.20 -8.36 -22.96
C ILE A 68 4.21 -8.21 -24.11
N SER A 69 3.98 -9.27 -24.90
CA SER A 69 3.03 -9.23 -26.01
C SER A 69 1.60 -8.98 -25.52
N ALA A 70 1.17 -9.67 -24.45
CA ALA A 70 -0.16 -9.50 -23.88
C ALA A 70 -0.37 -8.09 -23.29
N LEU A 71 0.62 -7.59 -22.56
CA LEU A 71 0.58 -6.25 -21.98
C LEU A 71 0.63 -5.16 -23.05
N THR A 72 1.48 -5.30 -24.07
CA THR A 72 1.58 -4.33 -25.17
C THR A 72 0.27 -4.29 -25.97
N ALA A 73 -0.34 -5.45 -26.23
CA ALA A 73 -1.64 -5.50 -26.88
C ALA A 73 -2.71 -4.77 -26.05
N ALA A 74 -2.76 -5.01 -24.74
CA ALA A 74 -3.71 -4.35 -23.84
C ALA A 74 -3.50 -2.83 -23.76
N LEU A 75 -2.24 -2.38 -23.71
CA LEU A 75 -1.90 -0.96 -23.75
C LEU A 75 -2.31 -0.30 -25.07
N GLY A 76 -2.27 -1.04 -26.18
CA GLY A 76 -2.67 -0.56 -27.50
C GLY A 76 -4.18 -0.44 -27.70
N THR A 77 -5.00 -1.14 -26.90
CA THR A 77 -6.47 -1.13 -27.04
C THR A 77 -7.16 0.01 -26.29
N GLU A 78 -6.52 0.58 -25.27
CA GLU A 78 -7.13 1.62 -24.42
C GLU A 78 -6.40 2.96 -24.60
N THR A 79 -7.12 3.98 -25.07
CA THR A 79 -6.55 5.32 -25.33
C THR A 79 -5.99 5.99 -24.07
N THR A 80 -6.56 5.67 -22.91
CA THR A 80 -6.09 6.12 -21.59
C THR A 80 -4.70 5.59 -21.25
N CYS A 81 -4.30 4.42 -21.80
CA CYS A 81 -2.97 3.86 -21.60
C CYS A 81 -1.87 4.61 -22.36
N ILE A 82 -2.20 5.20 -23.50
CA ILE A 82 -1.27 6.05 -24.25
C ILE A 82 -1.01 7.34 -23.47
N ALA A 83 -2.06 7.96 -22.94
CA ALA A 83 -1.93 9.13 -22.06
C ALA A 83 -1.17 8.80 -20.76
N ALA A 84 -1.45 7.65 -20.15
CA ALA A 84 -0.77 7.21 -18.93
C ALA A 84 0.73 6.95 -19.16
N SER A 85 1.10 6.29 -20.27
CA SER A 85 2.50 5.99 -20.57
C SER A 85 3.33 7.23 -20.88
N THR A 86 2.78 8.19 -21.62
CA THR A 86 3.46 9.48 -21.89
C THR A 86 3.70 10.28 -20.61
N TRP A 87 2.71 10.36 -19.73
CA TRP A 87 2.87 10.99 -18.42
C TRP A 87 3.88 10.24 -17.54
N PHE A 88 3.77 8.92 -17.42
CA PHE A 88 4.66 8.11 -16.59
C PHE A 88 6.13 8.22 -17.04
N LEU A 89 6.39 8.20 -18.35
CA LEU A 89 7.74 8.37 -18.88
C LEU A 89 8.32 9.78 -18.61
N GLY A 90 7.47 10.80 -18.53
CA GLY A 90 7.85 12.14 -18.06
C GLY A 90 8.16 12.13 -16.56
N ALA A 91 7.22 11.62 -15.76
CA ALA A 91 7.33 11.58 -14.30
C ALA A 91 8.56 10.79 -13.82
N VAL A 92 8.89 9.66 -14.44
CA VAL A 92 10.08 8.86 -14.09
C VAL A 92 11.38 9.60 -14.37
N LYS A 93 11.43 10.43 -15.43
CA LYS A 93 12.61 11.27 -15.72
C LYS A 93 12.79 12.35 -14.66
N ASP A 94 11.69 12.94 -14.18
CA ASP A 94 11.71 13.99 -13.16
C ASP A 94 11.93 13.44 -11.74
N MET A 95 11.41 12.24 -11.45
CA MET A 95 11.54 11.57 -10.14
C MET A 95 12.97 11.15 -9.79
N LYS A 96 13.87 11.01 -10.79
CA LYS A 96 15.31 10.81 -10.53
C LYS A 96 15.93 11.94 -9.69
N GLY A 97 15.30 13.12 -9.64
CA GLY A 97 15.72 14.23 -8.78
C GLY A 97 15.05 14.29 -7.40
N VAL A 98 13.88 13.66 -7.22
CA VAL A 98 13.04 13.80 -6.01
C VAL A 98 13.18 12.62 -5.04
N MET A 99 13.47 11.41 -5.54
CA MET A 99 13.70 10.22 -4.72
C MET A 99 15.17 9.96 -4.37
N ALA A 100 16.08 10.89 -4.72
CA ALA A 100 17.42 10.84 -4.14
C ALA A 100 17.27 10.97 -2.62
N PRO A 101 17.65 9.95 -1.83
CA PRO A 101 17.53 10.05 -0.38
C PRO A 101 18.40 11.22 0.05
N THR A 102 17.79 12.30 0.53
CA THR A 102 18.52 13.34 1.25
C THR A 102 18.99 12.70 2.55
N THR A 103 20.21 12.17 2.51
CA THR A 103 20.83 11.32 3.53
C THR A 103 21.28 12.06 4.78
N SER A 104 20.89 13.31 4.97
CA SER A 104 21.25 14.09 6.14
C SER A 104 20.40 13.65 7.34
N ALA A 105 20.94 12.73 8.15
CA ALA A 105 20.43 12.54 9.51
C ALA A 105 20.52 13.89 10.25
N PRO A 106 19.48 14.28 11.02
CA PRO A 106 19.51 15.51 11.79
C PRO A 106 20.63 15.42 12.84
N SER A 107 21.52 16.41 12.82
CA SER A 107 22.47 16.65 13.90
C SER A 107 21.70 17.13 15.13
N ALA A 108 22.18 16.81 16.34
CA ALA A 108 21.55 17.21 17.61
C ALA A 108 21.37 18.75 17.76
N ASN A 109 21.96 19.55 16.86
CA ASN A 109 21.86 21.01 16.82
C ASN A 109 21.12 21.59 15.59
N SER A 110 20.48 20.77 14.74
CA SER A 110 19.68 21.29 13.61
C SER A 110 18.26 21.63 14.02
N SER A 111 17.76 22.79 13.61
CA SER A 111 16.34 23.17 13.70
C SER A 111 15.47 22.08 13.06
N PHE A 112 14.41 21.64 13.75
CA PHE A 112 13.46 20.65 13.22
C PHE A 112 12.92 21.10 11.87
N SER A 113 13.13 20.28 10.84
CA SER A 113 12.52 20.44 9.52
C SER A 113 11.72 19.20 9.19
N LEU A 114 10.49 19.40 8.71
CA LEU A 114 9.72 18.29 8.15
C LEU A 114 10.48 17.67 6.96
N PRO A 115 10.35 16.36 6.76
CA PRO A 115 10.92 15.70 5.58
C PRO A 115 10.43 16.37 4.29
N ALA A 116 11.28 16.43 3.27
CA ALA A 116 10.95 17.08 1.99
C ALA A 116 9.69 16.51 1.31
N TYR A 117 9.36 15.24 1.57
CA TYR A 117 8.14 14.62 1.05
C TYR A 117 6.85 15.15 1.71
N ALA A 118 6.93 15.80 2.87
CA ALA A 118 5.79 16.37 3.59
C ALA A 118 5.56 17.86 3.29
N THR A 119 6.46 18.49 2.53
CA THR A 119 6.47 19.93 2.26
C THR A 119 5.88 20.35 0.91
N PHE A 120 5.07 19.49 0.29
CA PHE A 120 4.39 19.82 -0.97
C PHE A 120 3.16 20.74 -0.78
N THR A 121 2.73 21.31 -1.92
CA THR A 121 1.55 22.17 -2.08
C THR A 121 0.38 21.38 -2.68
N ASP A 122 -0.84 21.85 -2.46
CA ASP A 122 -2.03 21.21 -3.05
C ASP A 122 -1.99 21.17 -4.58
N ALA A 123 -1.42 22.21 -5.21
CA ALA A 123 -1.23 22.26 -6.66
C ALA A 123 -0.28 21.14 -7.15
N GLN A 124 0.77 20.82 -6.39
CA GLN A 124 1.67 19.70 -6.73
C GLN A 124 0.97 18.36 -6.58
N ALA A 125 0.16 18.17 -5.53
CA ALA A 125 -0.65 16.96 -5.38
C ALA A 125 -1.68 16.81 -6.51
N ALA A 126 -2.39 17.89 -6.85
CA ALA A 126 -3.35 17.92 -7.95
C ALA A 126 -2.71 17.62 -9.32
N ALA A 127 -1.47 18.07 -9.56
CA ALA A 127 -0.71 17.79 -10.77
C ALA A 127 -0.36 16.30 -10.93
N VAL A 128 -0.21 15.56 -9.83
CA VAL A 128 -0.04 14.10 -9.84
C VAL A 128 -1.41 13.40 -9.93
N CYS A 129 -2.39 13.85 -9.17
CA CYS A 129 -3.69 13.20 -9.08
C CYS A 129 -4.52 13.28 -10.37
N THR A 130 -4.42 14.39 -11.12
CA THR A 130 -5.16 14.55 -12.38
C THR A 130 -4.82 13.45 -13.40
N PRO A 131 -3.55 13.25 -13.81
CA PRO A 131 -3.20 12.19 -14.76
C PRO A 131 -3.40 10.79 -14.18
N VAL A 132 -3.18 10.60 -12.87
CA VAL A 132 -3.43 9.31 -12.21
C VAL A 132 -4.89 8.90 -12.35
N THR A 133 -5.82 9.81 -12.06
CA THR A 133 -7.26 9.51 -12.03
C THR A 133 -7.90 9.50 -13.40
N THR A 134 -7.44 10.34 -14.33
CA THR A 134 -8.03 10.47 -15.66
C THR A 134 -7.46 9.50 -16.69
N SER A 135 -6.22 9.04 -16.52
CA SER A 135 -5.51 8.23 -17.51
C SER A 135 -5.00 6.92 -16.93
N LEU A 136 -4.20 6.97 -15.85
CA LEU A 136 -3.53 5.80 -15.31
C LEU A 136 -4.52 4.78 -14.72
N LEU A 137 -5.44 5.23 -13.86
CA LEU A 137 -6.38 4.37 -13.17
C LEU A 137 -7.38 3.71 -14.15
N PRO A 138 -7.96 4.43 -15.14
CA PRO A 138 -8.74 3.79 -16.19
C PRO A 138 -7.94 2.79 -17.02
N CYS A 139 -6.70 3.11 -17.40
CA CYS A 139 -5.82 2.18 -18.11
C CYS A 139 -5.56 0.92 -17.27
N TYR A 140 -5.27 1.11 -15.98
CA TYR A 140 -5.00 0.04 -15.04
C TYR A 140 -6.20 -0.91 -14.93
N ASN A 141 -7.39 -0.36 -14.65
CA ASN A 141 -8.61 -1.13 -14.43
C ASN A 141 -9.14 -1.80 -15.71
N LYS A 142 -9.04 -1.13 -16.87
CA LYS A 142 -9.64 -1.61 -18.12
C LYS A 142 -8.69 -2.45 -18.99
N ALA A 143 -7.40 -2.17 -18.95
CA ALA A 143 -6.42 -2.84 -19.79
C ALA A 143 -5.51 -3.78 -18.98
N LEU A 144 -4.79 -3.22 -18.01
CA LEU A 144 -3.67 -3.92 -17.38
C LEU A 144 -4.12 -5.05 -16.47
N VAL A 145 -5.04 -4.79 -15.54
CA VAL A 145 -5.53 -5.82 -14.61
C VAL A 145 -6.21 -6.98 -15.36
N PRO A 146 -7.11 -6.75 -16.33
CA PRO A 146 -7.69 -7.84 -17.12
C PRO A 146 -6.63 -8.62 -17.91
N ALA A 147 -5.65 -7.95 -18.53
CA ALA A 147 -4.59 -8.61 -19.29
C ALA A 147 -3.69 -9.48 -18.42
N VAL A 148 -3.26 -8.96 -17.26
CA VAL A 148 -2.46 -9.72 -16.28
C VAL A 148 -3.26 -10.90 -15.76
N THR A 149 -4.50 -10.70 -15.33
CA THR A 149 -5.33 -11.78 -14.79
C THR A 149 -5.57 -12.86 -15.84
N LYS A 150 -5.85 -12.47 -17.09
CA LYS A 150 -6.03 -13.41 -18.20
C LYS A 150 -4.76 -14.23 -18.46
N LEU A 151 -3.60 -13.58 -18.52
CA LEU A 151 -2.31 -14.23 -18.71
C LEU A 151 -2.07 -15.29 -17.63
N LEU A 152 -2.23 -14.91 -16.36
CA LEU A 152 -1.99 -15.80 -15.22
C LEU A 152 -2.99 -16.95 -15.18
N SER A 153 -4.27 -16.69 -15.48
CA SER A 153 -5.31 -17.74 -15.50
C SER A 153 -5.12 -18.77 -16.62
N ALA A 154 -4.43 -18.41 -17.70
CA ALA A 154 -4.12 -19.32 -18.80
C ALA A 154 -2.91 -20.23 -18.50
N MET A 155 -2.19 -19.98 -17.39
CA MET A 155 -0.98 -20.71 -17.01
C MET A 155 -1.27 -21.72 -15.89
N PRO A 156 -1.07 -23.03 -16.12
CA PRO A 156 -1.26 -24.05 -15.09
C PRO A 156 -0.42 -23.81 -13.82
N CYS A 157 0.80 -23.30 -13.97
CA CYS A 157 1.72 -22.98 -12.87
C CYS A 157 1.24 -21.87 -11.93
N CYS A 158 0.20 -21.12 -12.32
CA CYS A 158 -0.37 -20.04 -11.53
C CYS A 158 -1.68 -20.42 -10.82
N ALA A 159 -2.21 -21.63 -11.05
CA ALA A 159 -3.49 -22.06 -10.48
C ALA A 159 -3.49 -22.01 -8.95
N ASP A 160 -2.42 -22.53 -8.31
CA ASP A 160 -2.31 -22.52 -6.85
C ASP A 160 -2.19 -21.09 -6.30
N MET A 161 -1.44 -20.22 -6.96
CA MET A 161 -1.34 -18.81 -6.58
C MET A 161 -2.70 -18.11 -6.65
N LEU A 162 -3.45 -18.30 -7.75
CA LEU A 162 -4.77 -17.68 -7.92
C LEU A 162 -5.76 -18.17 -6.85
N LYS A 163 -5.74 -19.48 -6.54
CA LYS A 163 -6.56 -20.06 -5.47
C LYS A 163 -6.16 -19.57 -4.09
N GLU A 164 -4.86 -19.43 -3.83
CA GLU A 164 -4.37 -18.84 -2.58
C GLU A 164 -4.79 -17.39 -2.44
N VAL A 165 -4.76 -16.60 -3.52
CA VAL A 165 -5.26 -15.22 -3.52
C VAL A 165 -6.74 -15.20 -3.12
N GLU A 166 -7.58 -16.02 -3.76
CA GLU A 166 -9.00 -16.10 -3.40
C GLU A 166 -9.21 -16.51 -1.94
N THR A 167 -8.43 -17.48 -1.46
CA THR A 167 -8.52 -17.98 -0.08
C THR A 167 -8.07 -16.93 0.94
N ASN A 168 -7.01 -16.19 0.64
CA ASN A 168 -6.36 -15.24 1.54
C ASN A 168 -7.03 -13.87 1.54
N PHE A 169 -7.56 -13.44 0.40
CA PHE A 169 -8.15 -12.11 0.23
C PHE A 169 -9.67 -12.14 0.06
N GLY A 170 -10.27 -13.31 -0.13
CA GLY A 170 -11.73 -13.49 -0.23
C GLY A 170 -12.31 -13.04 -1.57
N GLN A 171 -11.47 -12.83 -2.58
CA GLN A 171 -11.84 -12.25 -3.88
C GLN A 171 -10.84 -12.68 -4.96
N SER A 172 -11.23 -12.57 -6.23
CA SER A 172 -10.34 -12.85 -7.35
C SER A 172 -9.17 -11.86 -7.40
N LEU A 173 -8.05 -12.27 -8.02
CA LEU A 173 -6.88 -11.42 -8.21
C LEU A 173 -7.23 -10.08 -8.89
N SER A 174 -8.08 -10.12 -9.92
CA SER A 174 -8.52 -8.92 -10.64
C SER A 174 -9.25 -7.94 -9.74
N ASN A 175 -10.19 -8.43 -8.92
CA ASN A 175 -10.97 -7.57 -8.02
C ASN A 175 -10.07 -7.02 -6.91
N MET A 176 -9.20 -7.86 -6.34
CA MET A 176 -8.23 -7.43 -5.33
C MET A 176 -7.34 -6.29 -5.83
N LEU A 177 -6.74 -6.46 -7.00
CA LEU A 177 -5.84 -5.47 -7.58
C LEU A 177 -6.57 -4.16 -7.89
N THR A 178 -7.74 -4.27 -8.52
CA THR A 178 -8.58 -3.11 -8.89
C THR A 178 -9.02 -2.32 -7.66
N ASP A 179 -9.63 -2.98 -6.68
CA ASP A 179 -10.16 -2.31 -5.49
C ASP A 179 -9.06 -1.74 -4.61
N LEU A 180 -7.94 -2.46 -4.44
CA LEU A 180 -6.80 -1.98 -3.67
C LEU A 180 -6.23 -0.70 -4.29
N VAL A 181 -5.97 -0.69 -5.60
CA VAL A 181 -5.41 0.48 -6.28
C VAL A 181 -6.40 1.64 -6.30
N ASN A 182 -7.68 1.38 -6.59
CA ASN A 182 -8.73 2.41 -6.55
C ASN A 182 -8.78 3.08 -5.17
N LYS A 183 -8.80 2.28 -4.10
CA LYS A 183 -8.84 2.80 -2.72
C LYS A 183 -7.59 3.60 -2.37
N ILE A 184 -6.40 3.13 -2.74
CA ILE A 184 -5.14 3.87 -2.54
C ILE A 184 -5.18 5.22 -3.28
N VAL A 185 -5.61 5.22 -4.55
CA VAL A 185 -5.74 6.44 -5.33
C VAL A 185 -6.77 7.39 -4.70
N ASP A 186 -7.91 6.88 -4.23
CA ASP A 186 -8.91 7.71 -3.54
C ASP A 186 -8.34 8.34 -2.26
N VAL A 187 -7.47 7.66 -1.50
CA VAL A 187 -6.83 8.27 -0.31
C VAL A 187 -6.05 9.53 -0.67
N GLY A 188 -5.28 9.49 -1.76
CA GLY A 188 -4.46 10.63 -2.17
C GLY A 188 -5.23 11.67 -2.99
N CYS A 189 -6.10 11.20 -3.88
CA CYS A 189 -6.60 11.99 -5.00
C CYS A 189 -8.09 12.31 -4.95
N ALA A 190 -8.83 11.79 -3.97
CA ALA A 190 -10.13 12.35 -3.68
C ALA A 190 -10.00 13.83 -3.28
N VAL A 191 -11.08 14.58 -3.51
CA VAL A 191 -11.10 16.02 -3.28
C VAL A 191 -12.10 16.34 -2.18
N GLN A 192 -11.62 17.07 -1.17
CA GLN A 192 -12.44 17.61 -0.09
C GLN A 192 -12.96 19.00 -0.46
N THR A 193 -14.25 19.23 -0.19
CA THR A 193 -14.94 20.51 -0.41
C THR A 193 -15.85 20.84 0.79
N PRO A 194 -15.70 21.99 1.48
CA PRO A 194 -14.61 22.93 1.33
C PRO A 194 -13.30 22.37 1.86
N GLY A 195 -12.18 22.78 1.26
CA GLY A 195 -10.86 22.66 1.86
C GLY A 195 -10.67 23.66 3.01
N PHE A 196 -9.70 23.40 3.90
CA PHE A 196 -9.39 24.33 5.00
C PHE A 196 -8.58 25.56 4.55
N SER A 197 -7.87 25.50 3.41
CA SER A 197 -7.09 26.63 2.88
C SER A 197 -7.48 27.05 1.45
N ALA A 198 -8.47 26.38 0.84
CA ALA A 198 -8.95 26.65 -0.50
C ALA A 198 -10.37 26.09 -0.66
N ALA A 199 -11.07 26.48 -1.74
CA ALA A 199 -12.42 25.97 -2.02
C ALA A 199 -12.44 24.43 -2.14
N ASN A 200 -11.41 23.86 -2.77
CA ASN A 200 -11.21 22.43 -2.93
C ASN A 200 -9.76 22.10 -2.57
N GLN A 201 -9.51 20.94 -1.98
CA GLN A 201 -8.17 20.42 -1.71
C GLN A 201 -8.11 18.92 -1.96
N THR A 202 -6.97 18.45 -2.44
CA THR A 202 -6.68 17.01 -2.53
C THR A 202 -6.54 16.39 -1.14
N CYS A 203 -6.89 15.12 -1.04
CA CYS A 203 -6.79 14.40 0.21
C CYS A 203 -5.36 14.13 0.64
N ALA A 204 -4.43 13.91 -0.29
CA ALA A 204 -3.00 13.84 0.01
C ALA A 204 -2.54 15.12 0.75
N TYR A 205 -2.84 16.29 0.19
CA TYR A 205 -2.49 17.56 0.85
C TYR A 205 -3.17 17.71 2.21
N SER A 206 -4.46 17.38 2.29
CA SER A 206 -5.26 17.59 3.49
C SER A 206 -4.79 16.68 4.64
N LEU A 207 -4.56 15.39 4.36
CA LEU A 207 -4.03 14.41 5.32
C LEU A 207 -2.63 14.83 5.82
N THR A 208 -1.70 15.11 4.90
CA THR A 208 -0.33 15.47 5.27
C THR A 208 -0.28 16.77 6.09
N LYS A 209 -0.99 17.83 5.66
CA LYS A 209 -0.97 19.10 6.38
C LYS A 209 -1.68 19.03 7.73
N SER A 210 -2.79 18.31 7.82
CA SER A 210 -3.46 18.13 9.10
C SER A 210 -2.61 17.34 10.09
N PHE A 211 -1.93 16.30 9.64
CA PHE A 211 -1.03 15.52 10.50
C PHE A 211 0.17 16.34 10.99
N THR A 212 0.73 17.16 10.10
CA THR A 212 1.96 17.92 10.38
C THR A 212 1.73 19.30 11.01
N ALA A 213 0.49 19.77 11.10
CA ALA A 213 0.15 21.13 11.54
C ALA A 213 0.76 21.53 12.90
N ASN A 214 0.79 20.61 13.86
CA ASN A 214 1.25 20.88 15.24
C ASN A 214 2.63 20.29 15.55
N ILE A 215 3.29 19.67 14.58
CA ILE A 215 4.55 18.95 14.81
C ILE A 215 5.72 19.93 14.80
N LYS A 216 6.44 20.04 15.91
CA LYS A 216 7.61 20.92 16.08
C LYS A 216 8.91 20.17 16.42
N SER A 217 8.84 18.85 16.55
CA SER A 217 9.99 17.99 16.87
C SER A 217 9.76 16.57 16.35
N TYR A 218 10.83 15.78 16.22
CA TYR A 218 10.74 14.35 15.90
C TYR A 218 9.98 13.55 16.96
N GLU A 219 10.11 13.94 18.23
CA GLU A 219 9.33 13.33 19.31
C GLU A 219 7.83 13.60 19.14
N GLY A 220 7.45 14.83 18.77
CA GLY A 220 6.06 15.18 18.45
C GLY A 220 5.52 14.39 17.25
N LEU A 221 6.35 14.16 16.23
CA LEU A 221 6.00 13.33 15.08
C LEU A 221 5.71 11.88 15.49
N LEU A 222 6.59 11.29 16.29
CA LEU A 222 6.40 9.92 16.77
C LEU A 222 5.19 9.82 17.70
N LYS A 223 4.96 10.81 18.57
CA LYS A 223 3.78 10.86 19.45
C LYS A 223 2.47 10.99 18.66
N ASN A 224 2.42 11.87 17.66
CA ASN A 224 1.24 12.00 16.80
C ASN A 224 0.98 10.72 16.01
N GLY A 225 2.03 10.17 15.38
CA GLY A 225 1.93 8.91 14.65
C GLY A 225 1.47 7.77 15.54
N LEU A 226 2.00 7.71 16.77
CA LEU A 226 1.55 6.75 17.77
C LEU A 226 0.08 6.96 18.13
N ALA A 227 -0.35 8.18 18.42
CA ALA A 227 -1.73 8.45 18.80
C ALA A 227 -2.74 8.05 17.71
N ILE A 228 -2.39 8.19 16.42
CA ILE A 228 -3.23 7.72 15.30
C ILE A 228 -3.46 6.21 15.36
N VAL A 229 -2.39 5.44 15.59
CA VAL A 229 -2.47 3.98 15.71
C VAL A 229 -2.94 3.54 17.10
N GLN A 230 -3.61 4.42 17.85
CA GLN A 230 -4.33 4.07 19.08
C GLN A 230 -5.77 4.60 19.06
N ILE A 231 -6.28 5.10 17.92
CA ILE A 231 -7.65 5.61 17.82
C ILE A 231 -8.62 4.41 17.77
N PRO A 232 -9.57 4.27 18.71
CA PRO A 232 -10.65 3.28 18.60
C PRO A 232 -11.57 3.53 17.39
N ASN A 233 -12.27 2.51 16.88
CA ASN A 233 -13.16 2.67 15.71
C ASN A 233 -14.27 3.69 15.96
N ASP A 234 -14.87 3.73 17.16
CA ASP A 234 -15.93 4.68 17.49
C ASP A 234 -15.43 6.13 17.66
N GLN A 235 -14.12 6.31 17.81
CA GLN A 235 -13.46 7.60 18.02
C GLN A 235 -12.79 8.16 16.76
N GLY A 236 -12.64 7.36 15.70
CA GLY A 236 -12.01 7.76 14.44
C GLY A 236 -12.62 9.02 13.85
N CYS A 237 -13.94 9.18 13.97
CA CYS A 237 -14.60 10.37 13.48
C CYS A 237 -14.28 11.64 14.28
N ALA A 238 -14.31 11.53 15.61
CA ALA A 238 -13.98 12.64 16.48
C ALA A 238 -12.55 13.12 16.19
N ALA A 239 -11.60 12.18 16.05
CA ALA A 239 -10.23 12.49 15.67
C ALA A 239 -10.16 13.20 14.29
N ALA A 240 -10.79 12.65 13.26
CA ALA A 240 -10.77 13.21 11.90
C ALA A 240 -11.37 14.62 11.79
N GLU A 241 -12.30 14.97 12.68
CA GLU A 241 -12.90 16.30 12.78
C GLU A 241 -12.09 17.26 13.68
N GLY A 242 -10.96 16.81 14.22
CA GLY A 242 -10.12 17.57 15.13
C GLY A 242 -10.74 17.81 16.51
N ASN A 243 -11.61 16.90 16.95
CA ASN A 243 -12.14 16.87 18.31
C ASN A 243 -11.25 15.97 19.19
N PRO A 244 -11.18 16.24 20.51
CA PRO A 244 -10.51 15.33 21.43
C PRO A 244 -11.11 13.93 21.38
N PHE A 245 -10.27 12.91 21.50
CA PHE A 245 -10.68 11.51 21.53
C PHE A 245 -9.95 10.76 22.64
N LYS A 246 -10.47 9.58 23.00
CA LYS A 246 -9.79 8.66 23.91
C LYS A 246 -9.10 7.57 23.12
N THR A 247 -7.83 7.31 23.41
CA THR A 247 -7.11 6.16 22.86
C THR A 247 -7.70 4.86 23.38
N THR A 248 -7.33 3.72 22.77
CA THR A 248 -7.68 2.39 23.27
C THR A 248 -7.16 2.14 24.70
N GLY A 249 -6.09 2.82 25.11
CA GLY A 249 -5.58 2.82 26.49
C GLY A 249 -6.30 3.79 27.45
N GLY A 250 -7.33 4.50 27.00
CA GLY A 250 -8.11 5.45 27.79
C GLY A 250 -7.49 6.85 27.96
N VAL A 251 -6.35 7.11 27.30
CA VAL A 251 -5.68 8.41 27.36
C VAL A 251 -6.40 9.40 26.46
N THR A 252 -6.67 10.62 26.96
CA THR A 252 -7.29 11.66 26.13
C THR A 252 -6.24 12.37 25.28
N VAL A 253 -6.49 12.45 23.99
CA VAL A 253 -5.63 13.10 22.99
C VAL A 253 -6.42 14.20 22.30
N SER A 254 -5.79 15.35 22.02
CA SER A 254 -6.48 16.53 21.46
C SER A 254 -5.68 17.31 20.41
N ASP A 255 -4.46 16.86 20.09
CA ASP A 255 -3.45 17.60 19.34
C ASP A 255 -3.00 16.91 18.03
N VAL A 256 -3.49 15.69 17.76
CA VAL A 256 -3.21 14.96 16.51
C VAL A 256 -3.74 15.71 15.28
N TYR A 257 -5.02 16.08 15.31
CA TYR A 257 -5.65 16.92 14.31
C TYR A 257 -6.32 18.08 15.03
N THR A 258 -6.05 19.31 14.61
CA THR A 258 -6.59 20.50 15.28
C THR A 258 -7.29 21.41 14.28
N LYS A 259 -8.45 21.94 14.69
CA LYS A 259 -9.18 22.92 13.89
C LYS A 259 -8.36 24.21 13.73
N PRO A 260 -8.41 24.86 12.55
CA PRO A 260 -9.23 24.53 11.38
C PRO A 260 -8.58 23.53 10.40
N VAL A 261 -7.36 23.06 10.66
CA VAL A 261 -6.58 22.22 9.73
C VAL A 261 -6.82 20.73 10.01
N VAL A 262 -7.98 20.22 9.61
CA VAL A 262 -8.41 18.83 9.86
C VAL A 262 -8.56 18.03 8.57
N PRO A 263 -8.31 16.70 8.59
CA PRO A 263 -8.41 15.89 7.40
C PRO A 263 -9.86 15.72 6.95
N GLY A 264 -10.85 15.92 7.84
CA GLY A 264 -12.26 16.05 7.48
C GLY A 264 -12.79 14.90 6.61
N ALA A 265 -13.32 15.24 5.43
CA ALA A 265 -13.87 14.27 4.50
C ALA A 265 -12.82 13.30 3.95
N CYS A 266 -11.54 13.69 3.93
CA CYS A 266 -10.43 12.85 3.48
C CYS A 266 -10.10 11.69 4.43
N ALA A 267 -10.67 11.67 5.64
CA ALA A 267 -10.61 10.48 6.48
C ALA A 267 -11.46 9.32 5.95
N LYS A 268 -12.48 9.59 5.12
CA LYS A 268 -13.36 8.57 4.54
C LYS A 268 -12.63 7.59 3.60
N PRO A 269 -11.83 8.03 2.61
CA PRO A 269 -11.09 7.09 1.76
C PRO A 269 -10.02 6.33 2.55
N VAL A 270 -9.40 6.95 3.57
CA VAL A 270 -8.47 6.25 4.48
C VAL A 270 -9.19 5.12 5.20
N ASP A 271 -10.33 5.42 5.84
CA ASP A 271 -11.17 4.42 6.50
C ASP A 271 -11.59 3.31 5.52
N ALA A 272 -12.06 3.67 4.33
CA ALA A 272 -12.49 2.71 3.32
C ALA A 272 -11.36 1.80 2.81
N LEU A 273 -10.11 2.27 2.79
CA LEU A 273 -8.94 1.46 2.50
C LEU A 273 -8.61 0.53 3.67
N ILE A 274 -8.58 1.05 4.90
CA ILE A 274 -8.26 0.26 6.08
C ILE A 274 -9.32 -0.81 6.33
N THR A 275 -10.61 -0.48 6.27
CA THR A 275 -11.72 -1.44 6.39
C THR A 275 -11.66 -2.52 5.31
N TYR A 276 -11.26 -2.16 4.10
CA TYR A 276 -11.11 -3.13 3.03
C TYR A 276 -9.97 -4.12 3.33
N ILE A 277 -8.82 -3.62 3.78
CA ILE A 277 -7.69 -4.45 4.18
C ILE A 277 -8.05 -5.32 5.40
N SER A 278 -8.70 -4.75 6.42
CA SER A 278 -9.09 -5.47 7.63
C SER A 278 -10.07 -6.62 7.35
N GLY A 279 -10.82 -6.53 6.24
CA GLY A 279 -11.71 -7.58 5.75
C GLY A 279 -11.01 -8.83 5.20
N TYR A 280 -9.71 -8.78 4.89
CA TYR A 280 -9.00 -9.91 4.27
C TYR A 280 -8.95 -11.15 5.18
N PRO A 281 -9.39 -12.33 4.71
CA PRO A 281 -9.34 -13.57 5.48
C PRO A 281 -7.97 -13.94 6.05
N ILE A 282 -6.89 -13.63 5.35
CA ILE A 282 -5.52 -13.93 5.79
C ILE A 282 -5.19 -13.25 7.12
N LEU A 283 -5.69 -12.03 7.36
CA LEU A 283 -5.38 -11.30 8.58
C LEU A 283 -5.97 -11.95 9.84
N LYS A 284 -7.04 -12.74 9.69
CA LYS A 284 -7.65 -13.52 10.79
C LYS A 284 -6.79 -14.69 11.25
N LYS A 285 -5.89 -15.16 10.37
CA LYS A 285 -5.04 -16.33 10.62
C LYS A 285 -3.57 -15.95 10.81
N ALA A 286 -3.19 -14.78 10.32
CA ALA A 286 -1.82 -14.36 10.29
C ALA A 286 -1.36 -13.88 11.66
N ALA A 287 -0.17 -14.33 12.06
CA ALA A 287 0.50 -13.91 13.27
C ALA A 287 1.91 -13.40 12.97
N ILE A 288 2.28 -12.26 13.56
CA ILE A 288 3.64 -11.71 13.50
C ILE A 288 4.17 -11.68 14.93
N ALA A 289 5.24 -12.43 15.19
CA ALA A 289 5.66 -12.73 16.54
C ALA A 289 4.47 -13.26 17.37
N ASN A 290 4.02 -12.53 18.39
CA ASN A 290 2.89 -12.89 19.26
C ASN A 290 1.61 -12.09 18.98
N ILE A 291 1.54 -11.39 17.84
CA ILE A 291 0.40 -10.56 17.45
C ILE A 291 -0.44 -11.30 16.42
N THR A 292 -1.70 -11.59 16.73
CA THR A 292 -2.68 -11.92 15.70
C THR A 292 -3.02 -10.63 14.94
N VAL A 293 -2.78 -10.58 13.63
CA VAL A 293 -2.87 -9.30 12.89
C VAL A 293 -4.29 -8.73 12.89
N SER A 294 -5.33 -9.56 12.91
CA SER A 294 -6.71 -9.08 13.05
C SER A 294 -7.00 -8.36 14.37
N ASP A 295 -6.23 -8.62 15.43
CA ASP A 295 -6.40 -7.91 16.71
C ASP A 295 -6.05 -6.42 16.58
N LEU A 296 -5.25 -6.02 15.58
CA LEU A 296 -4.98 -4.60 15.31
C LEU A 296 -6.21 -3.84 14.82
N PHE A 297 -7.24 -4.51 14.28
CA PHE A 297 -8.42 -3.86 13.70
C PHE A 297 -9.70 -4.09 14.52
N THR A 298 -9.64 -5.01 15.48
CA THR A 298 -10.82 -5.48 16.21
C THR A 298 -11.14 -4.55 17.36
N ASP A 299 -12.40 -4.14 17.47
CA ASP A 299 -12.85 -3.25 18.54
C ASP A 299 -12.52 -3.76 19.94
N GLY A 300 -12.02 -2.84 20.77
CA GLY A 300 -11.65 -3.12 22.16
C GLY A 300 -10.41 -4.00 22.34
N LYS A 301 -9.73 -4.41 21.26
CA LYS A 301 -8.44 -5.09 21.37
C LYS A 301 -7.31 -4.08 21.53
N CYS A 302 -6.36 -4.42 22.39
CA CYS A 302 -5.13 -3.67 22.59
C CYS A 302 -3.95 -4.58 22.26
N VAL A 303 -3.27 -4.29 21.14
CA VAL A 303 -1.98 -4.93 20.84
C VAL A 303 -0.89 -4.15 21.57
N LYS A 304 -0.23 -4.80 22.53
CA LYS A 304 0.76 -4.14 23.39
C LYS A 304 1.99 -3.69 22.60
N GLY A 305 2.51 -2.51 22.95
CA GLY A 305 3.71 -1.95 22.30
C GLY A 305 4.94 -2.87 22.34
N THR A 306 5.15 -3.64 23.41
CA THR A 306 6.25 -4.63 23.48
C THR A 306 6.13 -5.74 22.43
N SER A 307 4.91 -6.14 22.08
CA SER A 307 4.67 -7.12 21.01
C SER A 307 4.98 -6.51 19.65
N VAL A 308 4.62 -5.24 19.44
CA VAL A 308 4.95 -4.49 18.22
C VAL A 308 6.46 -4.30 18.11
N LYS A 309 7.14 -4.00 19.21
CA LYS A 309 8.61 -3.93 19.27
C LYS A 309 9.26 -5.26 18.86
N GLY A 310 8.71 -6.38 19.30
CA GLY A 310 9.14 -7.72 18.85
C GLY A 310 8.97 -7.91 17.34
N ALA A 311 7.86 -7.46 16.76
CA ALA A 311 7.63 -7.52 15.32
C ALA A 311 8.59 -6.60 14.53
N LEU A 312 8.94 -5.44 15.07
CA LEU A 312 9.86 -4.48 14.44
C LEU A 312 11.34 -4.84 14.60
N ALA A 313 11.69 -5.83 15.44
CA ALA A 313 13.08 -6.21 15.68
C ALA A 313 13.82 -6.70 14.42
N ALA A 314 13.09 -7.22 13.43
CA ALA A 314 13.64 -7.64 12.14
C ALA A 314 13.94 -6.46 11.19
N ILE A 315 13.43 -5.26 11.48
CA ILE A 315 13.61 -4.08 10.62
C ILE A 315 14.91 -3.38 11.02
N LYS A 316 15.84 -3.23 10.07
CA LYS A 316 17.06 -2.45 10.26
C LYS A 316 16.72 -0.97 10.37
N MET A 317 16.63 -0.47 11.60
CA MET A 317 16.47 0.96 11.90
C MET A 317 17.83 1.58 12.25
N LYS A 318 17.98 2.88 11.99
CA LYS A 318 19.13 3.63 12.51
C LYS A 318 19.11 3.62 14.05
N PRO A 319 20.26 3.62 14.74
CA PRO A 319 20.31 3.46 16.20
C PRO A 319 19.50 4.50 16.99
N ASP A 320 19.49 5.75 16.52
CA ASP A 320 18.72 6.87 17.08
C ASP A 320 17.21 6.66 16.93
N VAL A 321 16.76 6.27 15.73
CA VAL A 321 15.35 5.93 15.47
C VAL A 321 14.94 4.73 16.29
N LYS A 322 15.79 3.69 16.35
CA LYS A 322 15.54 2.49 17.15
C LYS A 322 15.38 2.84 18.63
N ALA A 323 16.27 3.68 19.17
CA ALA A 323 16.18 4.10 20.56
C ALA A 323 14.89 4.87 20.86
N ALA A 324 14.47 5.77 19.96
CA ALA A 324 13.21 6.50 20.10
C ALA A 324 11.99 5.59 20.02
N VAL A 325 11.95 4.66 19.05
CA VAL A 325 10.90 3.65 18.91
C VAL A 325 10.86 2.76 20.16
N ASP A 326 12.01 2.28 20.62
CA ASP A 326 12.11 1.41 21.79
C ASP A 326 11.67 2.08 23.09
N ALA A 327 11.81 3.40 23.19
CA ALA A 327 11.36 4.21 24.33
C ALA A 327 9.85 4.47 24.32
N ILE A 328 9.22 4.45 23.14
CA ILE A 328 7.78 4.67 22.98
C ILE A 328 7.00 3.35 23.08
N LEU A 329 7.57 2.25 22.58
CA LEU A 329 6.90 0.94 22.54
C LEU A 329 6.99 0.20 23.89
N THR A 330 6.20 0.66 24.86
CA THR A 330 6.06 0.04 26.18
C THR A 330 4.79 -0.84 26.26
N ASP A 331 4.63 -1.58 27.36
CA ASP A 331 3.43 -2.41 27.59
C ASP A 331 2.16 -1.59 27.85
N ASP A 332 2.32 -0.32 28.24
CA ASP A 332 1.21 0.61 28.52
C ASP A 332 0.63 1.23 27.23
N VAL A 333 1.27 1.00 26.09
CA VAL A 333 0.85 1.52 24.79
C VAL A 333 0.02 0.47 24.05
N CYS A 334 -1.16 0.88 23.60
CA CYS A 334 -2.17 0.01 22.98
C CYS A 334 -2.37 0.32 21.50
N PHE A 335 -1.83 -0.52 20.62
CA PHE A 335 -1.99 -0.37 19.18
C PHE A 335 -3.36 -0.86 18.70
N HIS A 336 -4.00 -0.02 17.89
CA HIS A 336 -5.25 -0.25 17.19
C HIS A 336 -5.29 0.61 15.91
N ILE A 337 -5.76 0.04 14.81
CA ILE A 337 -5.94 0.70 13.53
C ILE A 337 -7.44 0.91 13.32
N ALA A 338 -7.87 2.16 13.51
CA ALA A 338 -9.26 2.56 13.35
C ALA A 338 -9.79 2.21 11.96
N ASN A 339 -10.95 1.54 11.91
CA ASN A 339 -11.63 1.17 10.68
C ASN A 339 -13.16 1.14 10.86
N GLY A 340 -13.90 1.31 9.77
CA GLY A 340 -15.36 1.37 9.75
C GLY A 340 -15.95 2.64 10.37
N PHE A 341 -15.12 3.62 10.73
CA PHE A 341 -15.56 4.80 11.49
C PHE A 341 -16.23 5.86 10.60
N SER A 342 -15.98 5.84 9.29
CA SER A 342 -16.51 6.85 8.37
C SER A 342 -18.02 6.77 8.17
N ALA A 343 -18.64 5.61 8.46
CA ALA A 343 -20.08 5.40 8.32
C ALA A 343 -20.91 6.31 9.26
N THR A 344 -20.33 6.71 10.39
CA THR A 344 -20.99 7.57 11.39
C THR A 344 -20.56 9.04 11.26
N CYS A 345 -19.63 9.34 10.35
CA CYS A 345 -19.07 10.67 10.21
C CYS A 345 -19.98 11.67 9.51
N LYS A 346 -20.32 12.73 10.24
CA LYS A 346 -21.01 13.91 9.73
C LYS A 346 -20.01 15.01 9.41
N THR A 347 -19.08 14.72 8.51
CA THR A 347 -18.04 15.68 8.11
C THR A 347 -18.68 16.94 7.54
N VAL A 348 -18.17 18.10 7.94
CA VAL A 348 -18.59 19.41 7.39
C VAL A 348 -18.23 19.59 5.92
N SER A 349 -17.30 18.80 5.42
CA SER A 349 -16.91 18.76 4.02
C SER A 349 -17.47 17.53 3.31
N SER A 350 -17.80 17.68 2.03
CA SER A 350 -18.12 16.61 1.10
C SER A 350 -16.86 16.08 0.40
N LEU A 351 -16.98 14.87 -0.15
CA LEU A 351 -15.92 14.21 -0.92
C LEU A 351 -16.43 13.95 -2.33
N SER A 352 -15.67 14.31 -3.35
CA SER A 352 -15.85 13.77 -4.71
C SER A 352 -14.80 12.71 -4.96
N SER A 353 -15.23 11.47 -5.12
CA SER A 353 -14.37 10.32 -5.46
C SER A 353 -14.29 10.10 -6.97
N THR A 354 -13.22 9.43 -7.38
CA THR A 354 -13.02 8.99 -8.76
C THR A 354 -13.76 7.69 -8.98
N SER A 355 -15.06 7.80 -9.30
CA SER A 355 -16.01 6.69 -9.47
C SER A 355 -15.43 5.47 -10.20
N SER A 356 -15.53 4.30 -9.56
CA SER A 356 -15.59 2.97 -10.21
C SER A 356 -16.77 2.19 -9.61
N THR A 357 -17.59 1.61 -10.50
CA THR A 357 -18.84 0.87 -10.27
C THR A 357 -18.75 -0.19 -9.14
N PRO A 358 -19.80 -0.38 -8.32
CA PRO A 358 -19.80 -1.43 -7.30
C PRO A 358 -19.97 -2.81 -7.93
N SER A 359 -18.98 -3.68 -7.80
CA SER A 359 -19.12 -5.11 -8.09
C SER A 359 -19.53 -5.83 -6.80
N GLY A 360 -20.72 -6.42 -6.84
CA GLY A 360 -21.47 -6.86 -5.67
C GLY A 360 -21.06 -8.18 -5.02
N THR A 361 -21.65 -8.30 -3.82
CA THR A 361 -22.13 -9.51 -3.12
C THR A 361 -21.10 -10.45 -2.51
N SER A 362 -20.98 -10.31 -1.19
CA SER A 362 -20.40 -11.25 -0.24
C SER A 362 -20.99 -12.66 -0.39
N SER A 363 -20.15 -13.65 -0.72
CA SER A 363 -20.49 -15.07 -0.61
C SER A 363 -19.79 -15.69 0.59
N THR A 364 -20.56 -16.03 1.63
CA THR A 364 -20.17 -16.90 2.73
C THR A 364 -20.14 -18.36 2.27
N THR A 365 -19.01 -19.09 2.37
CA THR A 365 -19.03 -20.51 2.81
C THR A 365 -17.67 -21.11 3.21
N ALA A 366 -17.72 -21.85 4.32
CA ALA A 366 -17.02 -23.08 4.77
C ALA A 366 -15.50 -23.30 4.59
N ALA A 367 -14.90 -23.72 5.72
CA ALA A 367 -13.52 -24.16 5.89
C ALA A 367 -13.23 -25.53 5.22
N PRO A 368 -12.00 -25.73 4.72
CA PRO A 368 -11.19 -26.83 5.24
C PRO A 368 -9.68 -26.56 5.35
N GLY A 369 -9.02 -27.32 6.23
CA GLY A 369 -7.63 -27.80 6.10
C GLY A 369 -6.49 -26.82 6.38
N ALA A 370 -5.81 -27.00 7.51
CA ALA A 370 -4.61 -26.25 7.88
C ALA A 370 -3.44 -26.56 6.93
N ALA A 371 -2.94 -25.54 6.23
CA ALA A 371 -1.61 -25.53 5.63
C ALA A 371 -0.79 -24.38 6.22
N LYS A 372 0.45 -24.68 6.61
CA LYS A 372 1.40 -23.73 7.20
C LYS A 372 1.76 -22.66 6.17
N SER A 373 1.23 -21.45 6.33
CA SER A 373 1.63 -20.29 5.52
C SER A 373 2.78 -19.56 6.22
N SER A 374 3.86 -19.29 5.48
CA SER A 374 5.11 -18.74 5.96
C SER A 374 4.99 -17.26 6.34
N ALA A 375 5.44 -16.90 7.53
CA ALA A 375 5.45 -15.54 8.11
C ALA A 375 6.20 -14.48 7.28
N THR A 376 6.87 -14.89 6.19
CA THR A 376 7.71 -14.05 5.32
C THR A 376 6.89 -13.27 4.28
N SER A 377 5.76 -13.80 3.80
CA SER A 377 4.90 -13.08 2.84
C SER A 377 4.11 -11.95 3.49
N LEU A 378 3.78 -12.13 4.77
CA LEU A 378 3.07 -11.16 5.57
C LEU A 378 3.97 -10.00 5.99
N SER A 379 5.27 -10.22 6.18
CA SER A 379 6.21 -9.15 6.50
C SER A 379 6.41 -8.21 5.32
N ALA A 380 6.37 -8.68 4.07
CA ALA A 380 6.36 -7.83 2.88
C ALA A 380 5.05 -7.04 2.72
N MET A 381 3.89 -7.64 3.01
CA MET A 381 2.61 -6.93 2.96
C MET A 381 2.38 -5.99 4.15
N VAL A 382 2.86 -6.32 5.34
CA VAL A 382 2.87 -5.44 6.53
C VAL A 382 3.94 -4.36 6.38
N SER A 383 4.98 -4.57 5.57
CA SER A 383 5.86 -3.50 5.11
C SER A 383 5.16 -2.58 4.13
N VAL A 384 4.31 -3.07 3.21
CA VAL A 384 3.60 -2.21 2.24
C VAL A 384 2.36 -1.55 2.83
N VAL A 385 1.61 -2.22 3.70
CA VAL A 385 0.46 -1.67 4.45
C VAL A 385 0.94 -0.87 5.66
N GLY A 386 2.05 -1.27 6.28
CA GLY A 386 2.73 -0.50 7.32
C GLY A 386 3.48 0.68 6.75
N MET A 387 4.10 0.61 5.56
CA MET A 387 4.61 1.78 4.84
C MET A 387 3.51 2.55 4.13
N ALA A 388 2.35 1.98 3.78
CA ALA A 388 1.20 2.78 3.35
C ALA A 388 0.56 3.44 4.56
N ALA A 389 0.44 2.81 5.71
CA ALA A 389 0.02 3.46 6.95
C ALA A 389 1.08 4.47 7.45
N VAL A 390 2.37 4.22 7.20
CA VAL A 390 3.50 5.11 7.50
C VAL A 390 3.86 6.03 6.32
N ALA A 391 3.16 6.00 5.19
CA ALA A 391 3.30 6.98 4.09
C ALA A 391 1.97 7.69 3.78
N LEU A 392 0.89 7.21 4.40
CA LEU A 392 -0.41 7.91 4.52
C LEU A 392 -0.53 8.56 5.89
N ALA A 393 0.29 8.17 6.87
CA ALA A 393 0.56 8.93 8.10
C ALA A 393 1.92 9.66 8.08
N PHE A 394 2.67 9.67 6.97
CA PHE A 394 3.87 10.50 6.82
C PHE A 394 3.97 11.09 5.42
#